data_AF-A0AAV6MU96-F1
#
_entry.id   AF-A0AAV6MU96-F1
#
_cell.length_a   1.000
_cell.length_b   1.000
_cell.length_c   1.000
_cell.angle_alpha   90.00
_cell.angle_beta   90.00
_cell.angle_gamma   90.00
#
_symmetry.space_group_name_H-M   'P 1'
#
loop_
_entity.id
_entity.type
_entity.pdbx_description
1 polymer ?
#
loop_
_entity_poly.entity_id
_entity_poly.type
_entity_poly.pdbx_seq_one_letter_code
_entity_poly.pdbx_strand_id
1 'polypeptide(L)'
;MESRFYEPEKTAKDVSLHELRDRLAEFAQVRGWEQYHSPRNLLLALVGEVGELSEIFQWKGEVERGLPNWSAAEREHLEEELSDVLLYLVRLADVCGLDLGHAALSKIVKNANKYPVAAFARALP
;
A
#
# COMPACT_ATOMS: atom_id res chain seq x y z
N MET A 1 -17.05 16.35 -17.99
CA MET A 1 -17.06 17.13 -16.73
C MET A 1 -16.44 16.35 -15.56
N GLU A 2 -16.11 15.06 -15.74
CA GLU A 2 -15.54 14.17 -14.70
C GLU A 2 -14.00 14.20 -14.55
N SER A 3 -13.24 14.68 -15.54
CA SER A 3 -11.77 14.57 -15.50
C SER A 3 -11.06 15.58 -14.58
N ARG A 4 -11.74 16.65 -14.14
CA ARG A 4 -11.13 17.69 -13.29
C ARG A 4 -10.93 17.28 -11.83
N PHE A 5 -11.51 16.16 -11.40
CA PHE A 5 -11.40 15.66 -10.02
C PHE A 5 -10.23 14.70 -9.81
N TYR A 6 -9.55 14.29 -10.88
CA TYR A 6 -8.49 13.27 -10.85
C TYR A 6 -7.16 13.77 -11.41
N GLU A 7 -6.98 15.10 -11.56
CA GLU A 7 -5.63 15.63 -11.77
C GLU A 7 -4.89 15.57 -10.44
N PRO A 8 -3.71 14.92 -10.36
CA PRO A 8 -2.88 15.02 -9.17
C PRO A 8 -2.49 16.49 -8.99
N GLU A 9 -3.02 17.14 -7.96
CA GLU A 9 -2.64 18.50 -7.61
C GLU A 9 -1.11 18.56 -7.42
N LYS A 10 -0.45 19.38 -8.24
CA LYS A 10 1.01 19.48 -8.35
C LYS A 10 1.68 20.19 -7.17
N THR A 11 1.12 20.07 -5.97
CA THR A 11 1.69 20.47 -4.69
C THR A 11 1.20 19.52 -3.59
N ALA A 12 1.64 18.25 -3.61
CA ALA A 12 1.25 17.30 -2.58
C ALA A 12 1.84 17.73 -1.23
N LYS A 13 0.97 18.20 -0.33
CA LYS A 13 1.14 17.99 1.11
C LYS A 13 1.14 16.47 1.36
N ASP A 14 1.83 16.01 2.40
CA ASP A 14 1.84 14.60 2.79
C ASP A 14 0.41 14.02 2.80
N VAL A 15 0.19 12.95 2.02
CA VAL A 15 -1.13 12.27 1.96
C VAL A 15 -1.24 11.31 3.13
N SER A 16 -2.31 11.44 3.92
CA SER A 16 -2.54 10.56 5.08
C SER A 16 -3.34 9.30 4.72
N LEU A 17 -3.23 8.25 5.53
CA LEU A 17 -4.05 7.03 5.36
C LEU A 17 -5.55 7.31 5.52
N HIS A 18 -5.94 8.28 6.35
CA HIS A 18 -7.33 8.72 6.47
C HIS A 18 -7.82 9.41 5.21
N GLU A 19 -6.97 10.22 4.58
CA GLU A 19 -7.32 10.86 3.31
C GLU A 19 -7.48 9.82 2.19
N LEU A 20 -6.58 8.83 2.09
CA LEU A 20 -6.73 7.72 1.14
C LEU A 20 -8.02 6.94 1.38
N ARG A 21 -8.31 6.61 2.64
CA ARG A 21 -9.56 5.95 3.03
C ARG A 21 -10.78 6.73 2.55
N ASP A 22 -10.84 8.02 2.85
CA ASP A 22 -12.00 8.85 2.54
C ASP A 22 -12.20 8.99 1.03
N ARG A 23 -11.12 9.21 0.28
CA ARG A 23 -11.16 9.26 -1.20
C ARG A 23 -11.58 7.92 -1.82
N LEU A 24 -11.10 6.80 -1.28
CA LEU A 24 -11.48 5.45 -1.75
C LEU A 24 -12.95 5.12 -1.44
N ALA A 25 -13.43 5.52 -0.27
CA ALA A 25 -14.83 5.36 0.11
C ALA A 25 -15.75 6.15 -0.82
N GLU A 26 -15.43 7.42 -1.08
CA GLU A 26 -16.15 8.25 -2.04
C GLU A 26 -16.10 7.64 -3.45
N PHE A 27 -14.92 7.21 -3.90
CA PHE A 27 -14.73 6.60 -5.22
C PHE A 27 -15.62 5.36 -5.42
N ALA A 28 -15.72 4.51 -4.40
CA ALA A 28 -16.57 3.32 -4.42
C ALA A 28 -18.06 3.67 -4.35
N GLN A 29 -18.43 4.64 -3.52
CA GLN A 29 -19.82 5.06 -3.33
C GLN A 29 -20.41 5.63 -4.61
N VAL A 30 -19.73 6.56 -5.28
CA VAL A 30 -20.24 7.20 -6.52
C VAL A 30 -20.41 6.22 -7.68
N ARG A 31 -19.73 5.06 -7.61
CA ARG A 31 -19.83 3.98 -8.61
C ARG A 31 -20.76 2.84 -8.18
N GLY A 32 -21.33 2.90 -6.97
CA GLY A 32 -22.15 1.82 -6.41
C GLY A 32 -21.36 0.52 -6.22
N TRP A 33 -20.04 0.60 -6.03
CA TRP A 33 -19.16 -0.57 -5.90
C TRP A 33 -19.11 -1.14 -4.50
N GLU A 34 -19.68 -0.46 -3.51
CA GLU A 34 -19.69 -0.91 -2.11
C GLU A 34 -20.27 -2.33 -1.94
N GLN A 35 -21.24 -2.70 -2.79
CA GLN A 35 -21.81 -4.06 -2.82
C GLN A 35 -20.79 -5.17 -3.12
N TYR A 36 -19.68 -4.85 -3.78
CA TYR A 36 -18.61 -5.80 -4.12
C TYR A 36 -17.49 -5.79 -3.07
N HIS A 37 -17.41 -4.76 -2.23
CA HIS A 37 -16.34 -4.52 -1.26
C HIS A 37 -16.55 -5.27 0.06
N SER A 38 -16.89 -6.56 0.01
CA SER A 38 -16.83 -7.41 1.21
C SER A 38 -15.38 -7.63 1.66
N PRO A 39 -15.08 -7.84 2.96
CA PRO A 39 -13.71 -8.08 3.44
C PRO A 39 -12.97 -9.19 2.68
N ARG A 40 -13.67 -10.28 2.37
CA ARG A 40 -13.09 -11.39 1.61
C ARG A 40 -12.72 -10.98 0.19
N ASN A 41 -13.58 -10.23 -0.50
CA ASN A 41 -13.32 -9.82 -1.87
C ASN A 41 -12.15 -8.83 -1.95
N LEU A 42 -12.10 -7.86 -1.03
CA LEU A 42 -10.99 -6.92 -0.92
C LEU A 42 -9.67 -7.62 -0.58
N LEU A 43 -9.69 -8.63 0.29
CA LEU A 43 -8.51 -9.45 0.56
C LEU A 43 -8.03 -10.21 -0.69
N LEU A 44 -8.95 -10.77 -1.48
CA LEU A 44 -8.58 -11.48 -2.71
C LEU A 44 -8.04 -10.54 -3.78
N ALA A 45 -8.62 -9.34 -3.91
CA ALA A 45 -8.07 -8.30 -4.78
C ALA A 45 -6.66 -7.89 -4.35
N LEU A 46 -6.47 -7.59 -3.05
CA LEU A 46 -5.14 -7.32 -2.48
C LEU A 46 -4.12 -8.42 -2.79
N VAL A 47 -4.50 -9.69 -2.71
CA VAL A 47 -3.62 -10.81 -3.08
C VAL A 47 -3.28 -10.81 -4.57
N GLY A 48 -4.23 -10.42 -5.43
CA GLY A 48 -4.00 -10.19 -6.86
C GLY A 48 -2.90 -9.16 -7.09
N GLU A 49 -3.03 -7.97 -6.51
CA GLU A 49 -2.04 -6.89 -6.68
C GLU A 49 -0.67 -7.24 -6.08
N VAL A 50 -0.63 -8.03 -4.99
CA VAL A 50 0.64 -8.59 -4.49
C VAL A 50 1.26 -9.56 -5.50
N GLY A 51 0.43 -10.27 -6.26
CA GLY A 51 0.85 -11.09 -7.38
C GLY A 51 1.46 -10.26 -8.51
N GLU A 52 0.76 -9.23 -8.98
CA GLU A 52 1.23 -8.30 -10.02
C GLU A 52 2.54 -7.61 -9.60
N LEU A 53 2.60 -7.12 -8.36
CA LEU A 53 3.84 -6.63 -7.75
C LEU A 53 4.96 -7.68 -7.77
N SER A 54 4.65 -8.95 -7.49
CA SER A 54 5.63 -10.03 -7.53
C SER A 54 6.13 -10.31 -8.96
N GLU A 55 5.28 -10.17 -9.98
CA GLU A 55 5.65 -10.40 -11.37
C GLU A 55 6.73 -9.43 -11.87
N ILE A 56 6.77 -8.22 -11.32
CA ILE A 56 7.83 -7.23 -11.61
C ILE A 56 9.22 -7.76 -11.22
N PHE A 57 9.29 -8.55 -10.14
CA PHE A 57 10.57 -9.04 -9.59
C PHE A 57 10.89 -10.48 -9.97
N GLN A 58 9.93 -11.28 -10.44
CA GLN A 58 10.05 -12.75 -10.53
C GLN A 58 11.27 -13.26 -11.34
N TRP A 59 11.75 -12.49 -12.32
CA TRP A 59 12.91 -12.83 -13.16
C TRP A 59 14.11 -11.90 -12.94
N LYS A 60 14.02 -10.97 -11.98
CA LYS A 60 15.14 -10.14 -11.57
C LYS A 60 15.93 -10.95 -10.54
N GLY A 61 17.26 -11.04 -10.73
CA GLY A 61 18.16 -11.59 -9.70
C GLY A 61 18.20 -10.68 -8.47
N GLU A 62 19.36 -10.55 -7.85
CA GLU A 62 19.54 -9.55 -6.78
C GLU A 62 19.24 -8.13 -7.32
N VAL A 63 18.31 -7.43 -6.66
CA VAL A 63 17.91 -6.06 -7.04
C VAL A 63 18.59 -5.06 -6.12
N GLU A 64 19.38 -4.17 -6.71
CA GLU A 64 20.07 -3.13 -5.96
C GLU A 64 19.10 -2.09 -5.38
N ARG A 65 19.40 -1.64 -4.16
CA ARG A 65 18.67 -0.55 -3.51
C ARG A 65 18.69 0.72 -4.38
N GLY A 66 17.54 1.34 -4.56
CA GLY A 66 17.40 2.55 -5.36
C GLY A 66 17.22 2.31 -6.86
N LEU A 67 17.23 1.04 -7.29
CA LEU A 67 16.86 0.60 -8.64
C LEU A 67 17.67 1.30 -9.77
N PRO A 68 19.00 1.47 -9.65
CA PRO A 68 19.78 2.32 -10.56
C PRO A 68 19.70 1.88 -12.03
N ASN A 69 19.46 0.60 -12.28
CA ASN A 69 19.40 0.01 -13.62
C ASN A 69 17.97 -0.17 -14.15
N TRP A 70 16.96 0.38 -13.47
CA TRP A 70 15.57 0.28 -13.89
C TRP A 70 15.20 1.46 -14.80
N SER A 71 14.53 1.15 -15.90
CA SER A 71 13.94 2.12 -16.80
C SER A 71 12.81 2.91 -16.12
N ALA A 72 12.43 4.05 -16.72
CA ALA A 72 11.31 4.84 -16.23
C ALA A 72 10.00 4.03 -16.20
N ALA A 73 9.74 3.24 -17.24
CA ALA A 73 8.54 2.40 -17.32
C ALA A 73 8.52 1.31 -16.24
N GLU A 74 9.66 0.69 -15.91
CA GLU A 74 9.72 -0.29 -14.82
C GLU A 74 9.48 0.35 -13.44
N ARG A 75 9.92 1.60 -13.26
CA ARG A 75 9.68 2.36 -12.02
C ARG A 75 8.22 2.77 -11.90
N GLU A 76 7.63 3.25 -12.99
CA GLU A 76 6.20 3.60 -13.06
C GLU A 76 5.33 2.39 -12.73
N HIS A 77 5.58 1.24 -13.38
CA HIS A 77 4.86 0.01 -13.09
C HIS A 77 5.03 -0.44 -11.63
N LEU A 78 6.22 -0.30 -11.05
CA LEU A 78 6.42 -0.57 -9.62
C LEU A 78 5.63 0.39 -8.72
N GLU A 79 5.56 1.68 -9.08
CA GLU A 79 4.79 2.68 -8.34
C GLU A 79 3.29 2.39 -8.40
N GLU A 80 2.78 1.95 -9.55
CA GLU A 80 1.39 1.51 -9.75
C GLU A 80 1.06 0.31 -8.83
N GLU A 81 1.81 -0.80 -8.93
CA GLU A 81 1.51 -2.01 -8.16
C GLU A 81 1.68 -1.83 -6.65
N LEU A 82 2.67 -1.04 -6.21
CA LEU A 82 2.80 -0.66 -4.79
C LEU A 82 1.60 0.17 -4.32
N SER A 83 1.08 1.04 -5.18
CA SER A 83 -0.09 1.86 -4.89
C SER A 83 -1.34 1.01 -4.79
N ASP A 84 -1.55 0.07 -5.71
CA ASP A 84 -2.73 -0.80 -5.69
C ASP A 84 -2.76 -1.70 -4.45
N VAL A 85 -1.63 -2.29 -4.07
CA VAL A 85 -1.48 -3.00 -2.78
C VAL A 85 -1.86 -2.10 -1.59
N LEU A 86 -1.37 -0.86 -1.57
CA LEU A 86 -1.68 0.09 -0.49
C LEU A 86 -3.18 0.44 -0.46
N LEU A 87 -3.78 0.75 -1.62
CA LEU A 87 -5.16 1.20 -1.71
C LEU A 87 -6.13 0.09 -1.30
N TYR A 88 -5.92 -1.16 -1.73
CA TYR A 88 -6.75 -2.28 -1.26
C TYR A 88 -6.55 -2.57 0.23
N LEU A 89 -5.33 -2.44 0.76
CA LEU A 89 -5.10 -2.62 2.19
C LEU A 89 -5.82 -1.55 3.03
N VAL A 90 -5.77 -0.29 2.59
CA VAL A 90 -6.50 0.82 3.22
C VAL A 90 -8.01 0.56 3.16
N ARG A 91 -8.56 0.20 1.99
CA ARG A 91 -10.00 -0.06 1.86
C ARG A 91 -10.45 -1.29 2.64
N LEU A 92 -9.62 -2.33 2.71
CA LEU A 92 -9.89 -3.50 3.55
C LEU A 92 -9.95 -3.13 5.03
N ALA A 93 -8.99 -2.33 5.51
CA ALA A 93 -8.99 -1.87 6.90
C ALA A 93 -10.25 -1.04 7.22
N ASP A 94 -10.64 -0.15 6.31
CA ASP A 94 -11.84 0.68 6.42
C ASP A 94 -13.13 -0.15 6.54
N VAL A 95 -13.34 -1.09 5.62
CA VAL A 95 -14.52 -1.99 5.66
C VAL A 95 -14.51 -2.87 6.91
N CYS A 96 -13.35 -3.17 7.48
CA CYS A 96 -13.22 -3.88 8.75
C CYS A 96 -13.34 -2.98 9.99
N GLY A 97 -13.50 -1.66 9.83
CA GLY A 97 -13.60 -0.70 10.93
C GLY A 97 -12.29 -0.49 11.70
N LEU A 98 -11.15 -0.60 11.02
CA LEU A 98 -9.82 -0.49 11.63
C LEU A 98 -9.15 0.84 11.27
N ASP A 99 -8.63 1.54 12.28
CA ASP A 99 -7.65 2.62 12.06
C ASP A 99 -6.28 1.99 11.73
N LEU A 100 -5.99 1.89 10.43
CA LEU A 100 -4.76 1.29 9.93
C LEU A 100 -3.50 2.03 10.39
N GLY A 101 -3.56 3.37 10.46
CA GLY A 101 -2.43 4.19 10.90
C GLY A 101 -2.08 3.94 12.37
N HIS A 102 -3.10 3.96 13.25
CA HIS A 102 -2.94 3.61 14.65
C HIS A 102 -2.47 2.16 14.84
N ALA A 103 -3.02 1.22 14.08
CA ALA A 103 -2.63 -0.19 14.13
C ALA A 103 -1.16 -0.38 13.72
N ALA A 104 -0.70 0.29 12.67
CA ALA A 104 0.69 0.26 12.21
C ALA A 104 1.66 0.82 13.26
N LEU A 105 1.37 1.99 13.83
CA LEU A 105 2.17 2.59 14.90
C LEU A 105 2.26 1.66 16.13
N SER A 106 1.13 1.08 16.54
CA SER A 106 1.08 0.10 17.63
C SER A 106 1.90 -1.16 17.32
N LYS A 107 1.92 -1.60 16.06
CA LYS A 107 2.70 -2.77 15.63
C LYS A 107 4.20 -2.53 15.67
N ILE A 108 4.65 -1.31 15.35
CA ILE A 108 6.07 -0.92 15.45
C ILE A 108 6.56 -1.04 16.90
N VAL A 109 5.81 -0.52 17.86
CA VAL A 109 6.14 -0.66 19.30
C VAL A 109 6.21 -2.13 19.72
N LYS A 110 5.24 -2.94 19.30
CA LYS A 110 5.24 -4.39 19.57
C LYS A 110 6.46 -5.10 18.93
N ASN A 111 6.85 -4.70 17.72
CA ASN A 111 8.02 -5.25 17.04
C ASN A 111 9.32 -4.87 17.75
N ALA A 112 9.47 -3.63 18.20
CA ALA A 112 10.64 -3.18 18.96
C ALA A 112 10.83 -3.99 20.25
N ASN A 113 9.73 -4.33 20.94
CA ASN A 113 9.76 -5.18 22.12
C ASN A 113 10.10 -6.64 21.79
N LYS A 114 9.60 -7.16 20.65
CA LYS A 114 9.90 -8.52 20.18
C LYS A 114 11.36 -8.68 19.70
N TYR A 115 11.93 -7.61 19.17
CA TYR A 115 13.25 -7.57 18.52
C TYR A 115 14.12 -6.46 19.14
N PRO A 116 14.55 -6.60 20.41
CA PRO A 116 15.30 -5.56 21.10
C PRO A 116 16.71 -5.39 20.51
N VAL A 117 17.21 -4.16 20.46
CA VAL A 117 18.53 -3.82 19.89
C VAL A 117 19.67 -4.66 20.51
N ALA A 118 19.62 -4.90 21.82
CA ALA A 118 20.62 -5.69 22.53
C ALA A 118 20.71 -7.16 22.04
N ALA A 119 19.63 -7.71 21.48
CA ALA A 119 19.64 -9.06 20.89
C ALA A 119 20.37 -9.10 19.53
N PHE A 120 20.40 -7.99 18.78
CA PHE A 120 21.12 -7.89 17.50
C PHE A 120 22.58 -7.48 17.68
N ALA A 121 22.89 -6.66 18.69
CA ALA A 121 24.27 -6.26 18.99
C ALA A 121 25.18 -7.44 19.40
N ARG A 122 24.61 -8.57 19.86
CA ARG A 122 25.34 -9.80 20.17
C ARG A 122 25.51 -10.77 18.99
N ALA A 123 24.88 -10.50 17.86
CA ALA A 123 24.84 -11.40 16.70
C ALA A 123 25.68 -10.90 15.50
N LEU A 124 26.32 -9.74 15.63
CA LEU A 124 27.33 -9.24 14.68
C LEU A 124 28.73 -9.61 15.21
N PRO A 125 29.60 -10.27 14.41
CA PRO A 125 31.00 -10.42 14.75
C PRO A 125 31.74 -9.07 14.81
#